data_AF-A0A926B043-F1
#
_entry.id   AF-A0A926B043-F1
#
_cell.length_a   1.000
_cell.length_b   1.000
_cell.length_c   1.000
_cell.angle_alpha   90.00
_cell.angle_beta   90.00
_cell.angle_gamma   90.00
#
_symmetry.space_group_name_H-M   'P 1'
#
loop_
_entity.id
_entity.type
_entity.pdbx_description
1 polymer ?
#
loop_
_entity_poly.entity_id
_entity_poly.type
_entity_poly.pdbx_seq_one_letter_code
_entity_poly.pdbx_strand_id
1 'polypeptide(L)'
;FLHVGFAHLIANTVPFLVLGWIIMARSLKDFWLVLLISTLVSGLGVWLTAPPNTVHLGASGVIFGFLGFLLMRGYFERSAKSIVIALLVGFFFGSALWGVLPLQSGVSWQGHLFGFVGGGIAARLLSDRRKTA
;
A
#
# COMPACT_ATOMS: atom_id res chain seq x y z
N PHE A 1 -5.43 -1.13 -13.78
CA PHE A 1 -4.69 -2.35 -13.36
C PHE A 1 -5.26 -3.57 -14.08
N LEU A 2 -4.40 -4.48 -14.54
CA LEU A 2 -4.80 -5.77 -15.13
C LEU A 2 -4.84 -6.85 -14.04
N HIS A 3 -5.72 -7.84 -14.14
CA HIS A 3 -5.84 -8.95 -13.17
C HIS A 3 -6.01 -10.29 -13.89
N VAL A 4 -5.36 -11.34 -13.38
CA VAL A 4 -5.53 -12.72 -13.85
C VAL A 4 -6.81 -13.31 -13.25
N GLY A 5 -7.88 -13.26 -14.04
CA GLY A 5 -9.17 -13.84 -13.69
C GLY A 5 -9.94 -13.05 -12.62
N PHE A 6 -11.19 -13.49 -12.41
CA PHE A 6 -12.14 -12.79 -11.54
C PHE A 6 -11.79 -12.90 -10.05
N ALA A 7 -11.27 -14.04 -9.61
CA ALA A 7 -10.85 -14.24 -8.22
C ALA A 7 -9.75 -13.25 -7.81
N HIS A 8 -8.75 -13.03 -8.68
CA HIS A 8 -7.68 -12.07 -8.41
C HIS A 8 -8.23 -10.63 -8.38
N LEU A 9 -9.15 -10.28 -9.28
CA LEU A 9 -9.80 -8.97 -9.28
C LEU A 9 -10.53 -8.71 -7.95
N ILE A 10 -11.42 -9.61 -7.52
CA ILE A 10 -12.20 -9.44 -6.30
C ILE A 10 -11.30 -9.39 -5.05
N ALA A 11 -10.26 -10.21 -4.99
CA ALA A 11 -9.28 -10.20 -3.92
C ALA A 11 -8.55 -8.85 -3.80
N ASN A 12 -8.43 -8.09 -4.88
CA ASN A 12 -7.87 -6.74 -4.86
C ASN A 12 -8.93 -5.67 -4.57
N THR A 13 -10.17 -5.83 -5.07
CA THR A 13 -11.22 -4.82 -4.93
C THR A 13 -11.55 -4.50 -3.48
N VAL A 14 -11.77 -5.52 -2.64
CA VAL A 14 -12.16 -5.32 -1.23
C VAL A 14 -11.12 -4.52 -0.45
N PRO A 15 -9.83 -4.94 -0.36
CA PRO A 15 -8.82 -4.18 0.37
C PRO A 15 -8.54 -2.81 -0.27
N PHE A 16 -8.60 -2.70 -1.60
CA PHE A 16 -8.43 -1.41 -2.27
C PHE A 16 -9.49 -0.40 -1.82
N LEU A 17 -10.77 -0.80 -1.81
CA LEU A 17 -11.88 0.05 -1.39
C LEU A 17 -11.80 0.38 0.10
N VAL A 18 -11.58 -0.62 0.96
CA VAL A 18 -11.55 -0.41 2.41
C VAL A 18 -10.39 0.50 2.82
N LEU A 19 -9.16 0.17 2.42
CA LEU A 19 -7.99 0.95 2.79
C LEU A 19 -7.99 2.32 2.09
N GLY A 20 -8.37 2.36 0.82
CA GLY A 20 -8.52 3.61 0.06
C GLY A 20 -9.54 4.55 0.69
N TRP A 21 -10.68 4.02 1.16
CA TRP A 21 -11.69 4.81 1.86
C TRP A 21 -11.18 5.37 3.17
N ILE A 22 -10.44 4.60 3.98
CA ILE A 22 -9.85 5.08 5.22
C ILE A 22 -8.90 6.27 4.97
N ILE A 23 -8.10 6.20 3.88
CA ILE A 23 -7.23 7.31 3.48
C ILE A 23 -8.06 8.52 3.03
N MET A 24 -9.04 8.29 2.15
CA MET A 24 -9.90 9.34 1.60
C MET A 24 -10.73 10.06 2.66
N ALA A 25 -11.21 9.34 3.68
CA ALA A 25 -11.93 9.88 4.84
C ALA A 25 -11.09 10.90 5.64
N ARG A 26 -9.77 10.94 5.43
CA ARG A 26 -8.89 11.99 5.95
C ARG A 26 -8.77 13.16 4.98
N SER A 27 -8.51 12.87 3.71
CA SER A 27 -8.29 13.85 2.66
C SER A 27 -8.28 13.16 1.29
N LEU A 28 -9.07 13.69 0.34
CA LEU A 28 -9.04 13.24 -1.05
C LEU A 28 -7.65 13.47 -1.69
N LYS A 29 -6.96 14.54 -1.29
CA LYS A 29 -5.59 14.84 -1.76
C LYS A 29 -4.59 13.80 -1.25
N ASP A 30 -4.72 13.35 -0.01
CA ASP A 30 -3.86 12.31 0.56
C ASP A 30 -4.06 10.99 -0.20
N PHE A 31 -5.32 10.62 -0.50
CA PHE A 31 -5.63 9.44 -1.30
C PHE A 31 -4.89 9.44 -2.65
N TRP A 32 -5.01 10.52 -3.43
CA TRP A 32 -4.36 10.60 -4.74
C TRP A 32 -2.83 10.59 -4.63
N LEU A 33 -2.25 11.24 -3.63
CA LEU A 33 -0.80 11.24 -3.43
C LEU A 33 -0.29 9.86 -3.03
N VAL A 34 -0.96 9.18 -2.09
CA VAL A 34 -0.57 7.82 -1.69
C VAL A 34 -0.75 6.85 -2.85
N LEU A 35 -1.85 6.95 -3.61
CA LEU A 35 -2.09 6.14 -4.82
C LEU A 35 -0.95 6.32 -5.83
N LEU A 36 -0.60 7.56 -6.15
CA LEU A 36 0.43 7.89 -7.13
C LEU A 36 1.81 7.40 -6.68
N ILE A 37 2.22 7.74 -5.45
CA ILE A 37 3.52 7.34 -4.91
C ILE A 37 3.63 5.81 -4.86
N SER A 38 2.61 5.12 -4.36
CA SER A 38 2.62 3.66 -4.26
C SER A 38 2.67 3.00 -5.64
N THR A 39 1.94 3.53 -6.62
CA THR A 39 1.96 3.03 -8.00
C THR A 39 3.35 3.18 -8.61
N LEU A 40 3.97 4.35 -8.49
CA LEU A 40 5.28 4.63 -9.07
C LEU A 40 6.39 3.83 -8.39
N VAL A 41 6.42 3.82 -7.04
CA VAL A 41 7.46 3.11 -6.29
C VAL A 41 7.32 1.60 -6.47
N SER A 42 6.10 1.05 -6.43
CA SER A 42 5.87 -0.37 -6.70
C SER A 42 6.28 -0.75 -8.13
N GLY A 43 5.85 0.03 -9.12
CA GLY A 43 6.17 -0.21 -10.53
C GLY A 43 7.68 -0.13 -10.82
N LEU A 44 8.36 0.90 -10.33
CA LEU A 44 9.81 1.04 -10.46
C LEU A 44 10.55 -0.09 -9.73
N GLY A 45 10.12 -0.44 -8.52
CA GLY A 45 10.71 -1.52 -7.76
C GLY A 45 10.62 -2.87 -8.48
N VAL A 46 9.45 -3.20 -9.03
CA VAL A 46 9.29 -4.38 -9.89
C VAL A 46 10.17 -4.29 -11.13
N TRP A 47 10.14 -3.19 -11.86
CA TRP A 47 10.92 -3.03 -13.09
C TRP A 47 12.44 -3.22 -12.88
N LEU A 48 12.97 -2.75 -11.74
CA LEU A 48 14.40 -2.84 -11.44
C LEU A 48 14.84 -4.18 -10.84
N THR A 49 13.93 -4.94 -10.21
CA THR A 49 14.31 -6.09 -9.38
C THR A 49 13.63 -7.40 -9.73
N ALA A 50 12.57 -7.37 -10.54
CA ALA A 50 11.94 -8.58 -11.02
C ALA A 50 12.84 -9.30 -12.05
N PRO A 51 12.88 -10.64 -12.04
CA PRO A 51 13.59 -11.39 -13.06
C PRO A 51 13.08 -11.06 -14.47
N PRO A 52 13.92 -11.11 -15.51
CA PRO A 52 13.47 -10.92 -16.89
C PRO A 52 12.42 -11.97 -17.27
N ASN A 53 11.55 -11.61 -18.22
CA ASN A 53 10.45 -12.46 -18.70
C ASN A 53 9.43 -12.87 -17.63
N THR A 54 9.28 -12.08 -16.57
CA THR A 54 8.20 -12.23 -15.59
C THR A 54 7.12 -11.17 -15.83
N VAL A 55 5.86 -11.53 -15.55
CA VAL A 55 4.73 -10.61 -15.66
C VAL A 55 4.16 -10.36 -14.28
N HIS A 56 4.15 -9.10 -13.88
CA HIS A 56 3.57 -8.63 -12.62
C HIS A 56 2.32 -7.81 -12.94
N LEU A 57 1.21 -8.17 -12.32
CA LEU A 57 -0.10 -7.60 -12.60
C LEU A 57 -0.93 -7.54 -11.32
N GLY A 58 -1.90 -6.62 -11.30
CA GLY A 58 -2.81 -6.40 -10.18
C GLY A 58 -2.67 -5.02 -9.56
N ALA A 59 -3.66 -4.66 -8.75
CA ALA A 59 -3.63 -3.45 -7.91
C ALA A 59 -2.91 -3.67 -6.57
N SER A 60 -2.39 -4.86 -6.31
CA SER A 60 -1.88 -5.27 -5.01
C SER A 60 -0.69 -4.44 -4.56
N GLY A 61 0.21 -4.03 -5.46
CA GLY A 61 1.28 -3.08 -5.11
C GLY A 61 0.75 -1.77 -4.50
N VAL A 62 -0.36 -1.25 -5.02
CA VAL A 62 -1.02 -0.06 -4.44
C VAL A 62 -1.68 -0.38 -3.11
N ILE A 63 -2.33 -1.53 -2.98
CA ILE A 63 -2.96 -1.97 -1.73
C ILE A 63 -1.92 -2.08 -0.62
N PHE A 64 -0.74 -2.64 -0.91
CA PHE A 64 0.37 -2.67 0.04
C PHE A 64 0.91 -1.28 0.34
N GLY A 65 0.86 -0.35 -0.61
CA GLY A 65 1.14 1.06 -0.34
C GLY A 65 0.11 1.74 0.55
N PHE A 66 -1.17 1.44 0.42
CA PHE A 66 -2.19 1.90 1.37
C PHE A 66 -1.95 1.32 2.76
N LEU A 67 -1.62 0.03 2.84
CA LEU A 67 -1.28 -0.64 4.08
C LEU A 67 -0.04 0.00 4.75
N GLY A 68 1.05 0.17 4.00
CA GLY A 68 2.27 0.82 4.47
C GLY A 68 2.04 2.26 4.92
N PHE A 69 1.23 3.03 4.16
CA PHE A 69 0.84 4.37 4.55
C PHE A 69 0.12 4.38 5.89
N LEU A 70 -0.94 3.60 6.05
CA LEU A 70 -1.79 3.63 7.24
C LEU A 70 -1.04 3.13 8.49
N LEU A 71 -0.23 2.08 8.37
CA LEU A 71 0.58 1.57 9.48
C LEU A 71 1.67 2.56 9.90
N MET A 72 2.43 3.11 8.95
CA MET A 72 3.52 4.04 9.28
C MET A 72 3.03 5.45 9.65
N ARG A 73 1.83 5.85 9.21
CA ARG A 73 1.23 7.12 9.61
C ARG A 73 1.03 7.19 11.12
N GLY A 74 0.59 6.11 11.76
CA GLY A 74 0.48 6.03 13.23
C GLY A 74 1.79 6.39 13.94
N TYR A 75 2.92 5.91 13.39
CA TYR A 75 4.25 6.18 13.91
C TYR A 75 4.74 7.62 13.66
N PHE A 76 4.51 8.18 12.47
CA PHE A 76 5.00 9.52 12.11
C PHE A 76 4.13 10.66 12.64
N GLU A 77 2.81 10.50 12.61
CA GLU A 77 1.85 11.54 13.02
C GLU A 77 1.63 11.54 14.54
N ARG A 78 1.79 10.40 15.21
CA ARG A 78 1.70 10.23 16.67
C ARG A 78 0.41 10.76 17.31
N SER A 79 -0.67 10.88 16.52
CA SER A 79 -2.00 11.21 17.04
C SER A 79 -2.72 9.95 17.50
N ALA A 80 -3.54 10.05 18.55
CA ALA A 80 -4.34 8.94 19.04
C ALA A 80 -5.20 8.31 17.92
N LYS A 81 -5.85 9.16 17.10
CA LYS A 81 -6.63 8.72 15.93
C LYS A 81 -5.80 7.90 14.94
N SER A 82 -4.60 8.36 14.58
CA SER A 82 -3.74 7.63 13.64
C SER A 82 -3.23 6.31 14.22
N ILE A 83 -2.98 6.24 15.52
CA ILE A 83 -2.53 5.01 16.19
C ILE A 83 -3.67 3.98 16.21
N VAL A 84 -4.89 4.38 16.59
CA VAL A 84 -6.06 3.48 16.58
C VAL A 84 -6.32 2.96 15.17
N ILE A 85 -6.27 3.82 14.15
CA ILE A 85 -6.42 3.38 12.75
C ILE A 85 -5.33 2.38 12.37
N ALA A 86 -4.06 2.64 12.71
CA ALA A 86 -2.96 1.73 12.42
C ALA A 86 -3.14 0.37 13.11
N LEU A 87 -3.61 0.35 14.36
CA LEU A 87 -3.89 -0.89 15.09
C LEU A 87 -5.03 -1.69 14.46
N LEU A 88 -6.14 -1.04 14.09
CA LEU A 88 -7.26 -1.70 13.41
C LEU A 88 -6.84 -2.24 12.04
N VAL A 89 -6.12 -1.45 11.26
CA VAL A 89 -5.60 -1.87 9.95
C VAL A 89 -4.61 -3.03 10.12
N GLY A 90 -3.71 -2.96 11.10
CA GLY A 90 -2.78 -4.04 11.42
C GLY A 90 -3.48 -5.32 11.88
N PHE A 91 -4.55 -5.20 12.64
CA PHE A 91 -5.35 -6.35 13.07
C PHE A 91 -6.06 -7.04 11.89
N PHE A 92 -6.76 -6.28 11.04
CA PHE A 92 -7.55 -6.85 9.95
C PHE A 92 -6.73 -7.21 8.70
N PHE A 93 -5.64 -6.49 8.42
CA PHE A 93 -4.86 -6.63 7.19
C PHE A 93 -3.39 -6.99 7.44
N GLY A 94 -2.94 -7.12 8.70
CA GLY A 94 -1.53 -7.40 9.01
C GLY A 94 -1.03 -8.74 8.49
N SER A 95 -1.91 -9.74 8.35
CA SER A 95 -1.56 -11.02 7.71
C SER A 95 -1.13 -10.87 6.25
N ALA A 96 -1.62 -9.83 5.55
CA ALA A 96 -1.19 -9.55 4.19
C ALA A 96 0.31 -9.21 4.10
N LEU A 97 0.94 -8.76 5.20
CA LEU A 97 2.37 -8.42 5.22
C LEU A 97 3.27 -9.61 4.87
N TRP A 98 2.83 -10.85 5.09
CA TRP A 98 3.57 -12.03 4.62
C TRP A 98 3.75 -12.05 3.09
N GLY A 99 2.88 -11.37 2.35
CA GLY A 99 2.96 -11.22 0.89
C GLY A 99 4.11 -10.33 0.41
N VAL A 100 4.84 -9.63 1.29
CA VAL A 100 6.08 -8.91 0.90
C VAL A 100 7.29 -9.83 0.80
N LEU A 101 7.15 -11.09 1.20
CA LEU A 101 8.21 -12.09 1.17
C LEU A 101 8.01 -13.06 -0.01
N PRO A 102 9.08 -13.63 -0.57
CA PRO A 102 9.03 -14.60 -1.68
C PRO A 102 8.58 -16.00 -1.21
N LEU A 103 7.43 -16.10 -0.55
CA LEU A 103 6.94 -17.34 0.08
C LEU A 103 5.96 -18.12 -0.79
N GLN A 104 5.36 -17.48 -1.80
CA GLN A 104 4.32 -18.06 -2.63
C GLN A 104 4.63 -17.82 -4.11
N SER A 105 4.63 -18.91 -4.89
CA SER A 105 4.78 -18.81 -6.35
C SER A 105 3.60 -18.07 -6.97
N GLY A 106 3.86 -17.29 -8.02
CA GLY A 106 2.84 -16.47 -8.70
C GLY A 106 2.45 -15.19 -7.97
N VAL A 107 2.97 -14.94 -6.76
CA VAL A 107 2.76 -13.68 -6.03
C VAL A 107 3.85 -12.67 -6.38
N SER A 108 3.43 -11.46 -6.75
CA SER A 108 4.30 -10.31 -7.02
C SER A 108 4.85 -9.70 -5.72
N TRP A 109 5.68 -10.45 -5.00
CA TRP A 109 6.18 -10.02 -3.69
C TRP A 109 7.03 -8.74 -3.79
N GLN A 110 7.80 -8.53 -4.87
CA GLN A 110 8.51 -7.27 -5.10
C GLN A 110 7.51 -6.11 -5.23
N GLY A 111 6.41 -6.32 -5.96
CA GLY A 111 5.35 -5.33 -6.09
C GLY A 111 4.75 -4.95 -4.74
N HIS A 112 4.52 -5.94 -3.88
CA HIS A 112 4.04 -5.75 -2.51
C HIS A 112 5.05 -5.01 -1.64
N LEU A 113 6.31 -5.43 -1.64
CA LEU A 113 7.38 -4.82 -0.86
C LEU A 113 7.57 -3.34 -1.24
N PHE A 114 7.77 -3.07 -2.52
CA PHE A 114 8.00 -1.70 -2.99
C PHE A 114 6.73 -0.85 -2.91
N GLY A 115 5.56 -1.45 -3.04
CA GLY A 115 4.28 -0.82 -2.71
C GLY A 115 4.26 -0.34 -1.26
N PHE A 116 4.53 -1.23 -0.31
CA PHE A 116 4.59 -0.93 1.12
C PHE A 116 5.60 0.17 1.45
N VAL A 117 6.79 0.12 0.84
CA VAL A 117 7.81 1.18 0.94
C VAL A 117 7.27 2.51 0.42
N GLY A 118 6.63 2.52 -0.74
CA GLY A 118 5.98 3.72 -1.31
C GLY A 118 4.94 4.33 -0.37
N GLY A 119 4.14 3.48 0.27
CA GLY A 119 3.21 3.88 1.33
C GLY A 119 3.90 4.56 2.51
N GLY A 120 4.99 3.96 3.00
CA GLY A 120 5.82 4.51 4.07
C GLY A 120 6.42 5.87 3.74
N ILE A 121 6.94 6.03 2.51
CA ILE A 121 7.44 7.31 1.98
C ILE A 121 6.32 8.36 2.01
N ALA A 122 5.14 8.02 1.48
CA ALA A 122 4.00 8.92 1.49
C ALA A 122 3.59 9.31 2.93
N ALA A 123 3.63 8.38 3.87
CA ALA A 123 3.31 8.63 5.27
C ALA A 123 4.27 9.64 5.91
N ARG A 124 5.56 9.52 5.65
CA ARG A 124 6.58 10.47 6.12
C ARG A 124 6.34 11.87 5.55
N LEU A 125 6.22 11.98 4.23
CA LEU A 125 6.06 13.26 3.52
C LEU A 125 4.79 14.01 3.94
N LEU A 126 3.68 13.28 4.07
CA LEU A 126 2.39 13.88 4.42
C LEU A 126 2.23 14.15 5.93
N SER A 127 3.11 13.61 6.77
CA SER A 127 3.15 13.93 8.21
C SER A 127 3.91 15.24 8.48
N ASP A 128 4.94 15.54 7.69
CA ASP A 128 5.70 16.79 7.84
C ASP A 128 4.89 18.02 7.40
N ARG A 129 4.13 17.90 6.30
CA ARG A 129 3.26 19.01 5.81
C ARG A 129 2.25 19.49 6.85
N ARG A 130 1.84 18.63 7.78
CA ARG A 130 0.87 18.94 8.84
C ARG A 130 1.51 19.62 10.05
N LYS A 131 2.84 19.54 10.20
CA LYS A 131 3.59 20.26 11.25
C LYS A 131 3.95 21.68 10.82
N THR A 132 4.02 21.92 9.51
CA THR A 132 4.40 23.21 8.91
C THR A 132 3.22 24.09 8.51
N ALA A 133 1.98 23.58 8.63
CA ALA A 133 0.74 24.29 8.35
C ALA A 133 0.02 24.60 9.66
#